data_AF-A0A2U0S545-F1
#
_entry.id   AF-A0A2U0S545-F1
#
_cell.length_a   1.000
_cell.length_b   1.000
_cell.length_c   1.000
_cell.angle_alpha   90.00
_cell.angle_beta   90.00
_cell.angle_gamma   90.00
#
_symmetry.space_group_name_H-M   'P 1'
#
loop_
_entity.id
_entity.type
_entity.pdbx_description
1 polymer ?
#
loop_
_entity_poly.entity_id
_entity_poly.type
_entity_poly.pdbx_seq_one_letter_code
_entity_poly.pdbx_strand_id
1 'polypeptide(L)'
;MNQNKESPCKPQEGLFTAISAGFFLLLVGAIFVITPNLLDAIMDFFGDISIVNVPNTDAMFLGPELPLSHITVYQAVGQFSIAWSILQVVMLALRFIVHSSWQKRSETVGNLVYWTGAAVLIQTFLIENTQWFAFWSIILIIIGVSLIARAAVMAISRI
;
A
#
# COMPACT_ATOMS: atom_id res chain seq x y z
N MET A 1 20.53 -23.51 28.38
CA MET A 1 19.11 -23.61 28.77
C MET A 1 18.71 -22.26 29.36
N ASN A 2 17.76 -21.56 28.71
CA ASN A 2 17.01 -20.35 29.11
C ASN A 2 17.71 -19.24 29.91
N GLN A 3 17.64 -17.99 29.41
CA GLN A 3 16.58 -17.08 29.86
C GLN A 3 16.19 -16.06 28.78
N ASN A 4 14.88 -15.87 28.71
CA ASN A 4 14.08 -15.16 27.73
C ASN A 4 14.41 -13.66 27.74
N LYS A 5 14.77 -13.08 26.59
CA LYS A 5 14.96 -11.64 26.42
C LYS A 5 13.73 -11.05 25.74
N GLU A 6 12.59 -11.16 26.39
CA GLU A 6 11.39 -10.43 25.98
C GLU A 6 11.68 -8.94 26.18
N SER A 7 11.81 -8.25 25.05
CA SER A 7 12.00 -6.80 25.01
C SER A 7 10.70 -6.13 25.46
N PRO A 8 10.75 -5.04 26.26
CA PRO A 8 9.54 -4.45 26.80
C PRO A 8 8.75 -3.87 25.64
N CYS A 9 7.59 -4.45 25.35
CA CYS A 9 6.61 -3.85 24.47
C CYS A 9 6.23 -2.51 25.11
N LYS A 10 6.74 -1.39 24.57
CA LYS A 10 6.34 -0.07 25.05
C LYS A 10 4.82 0.04 24.83
N PRO A 11 3.99 0.27 25.87
CA PRO A 11 2.53 0.23 25.75
C PRO A 11 1.99 1.21 24.69
N GLN A 12 2.73 2.29 24.42
CA GLN A 12 2.44 3.26 23.36
C GLN A 12 2.52 2.65 21.95
N GLU A 13 3.44 1.72 21.68
CA GLU A 13 3.58 1.10 20.35
C GLU A 13 2.44 0.11 20.06
N GLY A 14 1.97 -0.59 21.09
CA GLY A 14 0.76 -1.41 21.01
C GLY A 14 -0.47 -0.58 20.64
N LEU A 15 -0.61 0.62 21.22
CA LEU A 15 -1.70 1.54 20.90
C LEU A 15 -1.67 2.01 19.43
N PHE A 16 -0.51 2.43 18.91
CA PHE A 16 -0.38 2.81 17.49
C PHE A 16 -0.75 1.64 16.56
N THR A 17 -0.37 0.42 16.93
CA THR A 17 -0.67 -0.78 16.15
C THR A 17 -2.17 -1.09 16.18
N ALA A 18 -2.80 -1.00 17.35
CA ALA A 18 -4.25 -1.20 17.51
C ALA A 18 -5.06 -0.15 16.75
N ILE A 19 -4.68 1.13 16.82
CA ILE A 19 -5.32 2.21 16.07
C ILE A 19 -5.19 1.96 14.57
N SER A 20 -3.98 1.64 14.09
CA SER A 20 -3.74 1.36 12.68
C SER A 20 -4.53 0.17 12.18
N ALA A 21 -4.62 -0.91 12.96
CA ALA A 21 -5.39 -2.10 12.61
C ALA A 21 -6.89 -1.83 12.60
N GLY A 22 -7.40 -1.10 13.61
CA GLY A 22 -8.80 -0.69 13.68
C GLY A 22 -9.21 0.20 12.50
N PHE A 23 -8.38 1.20 12.17
CA PHE A 23 -8.61 2.05 11.01
C PHE A 23 -8.54 1.26 9.70
N PHE A 24 -7.61 0.31 9.57
CA PHE A 24 -7.55 -0.57 8.40
C PHE A 24 -8.87 -1.31 8.19
N LEU A 25 -9.40 -1.95 9.24
CA LEU A 25 -10.66 -2.69 9.17
C LEU A 25 -11.84 -1.77 8.85
N LEU A 26 -11.90 -0.59 9.49
CA LEU A 26 -12.93 0.41 9.20
C LEU A 26 -12.84 0.90 7.76
N LEU A 27 -11.63 1.14 7.24
CA LEU A 27 -11.42 1.61 5.88
C LEU A 27 -11.85 0.55 4.86
N VAL A 28 -11.45 -0.71 5.06
CA VAL A 28 -11.89 -1.82 4.21
C VAL A 28 -13.41 -1.93 4.24
N GLY A 29 -14.03 -1.94 5.43
CA GLY A 29 -15.48 -1.99 5.57
C GLY A 29 -16.18 -0.81 4.89
N ALA A 30 -15.67 0.41 5.05
CA ALA A 30 -16.22 1.60 4.43
C ALA A 30 -16.18 1.52 2.90
N ILE A 31 -15.09 1.01 2.32
CA ILE A 31 -14.97 0.83 0.87
C ILE A 31 -16.00 -0.19 0.35
N PHE A 32 -16.22 -1.30 1.06
CA PHE A 32 -17.27 -2.26 0.70
C PHE A 32 -18.69 -1.68 0.80
N VAL A 33 -18.92 -0.73 1.71
CA VAL A 33 -20.23 -0.08 1.88
C VAL A 33 -20.47 0.99 0.81
N ILE A 34 -19.45 1.77 0.46
CA ILE A 34 -19.56 2.90 -0.46
C ILE A 34 -19.51 2.44 -1.92
N THR A 35 -18.79 1.35 -2.21
CA THR A 35 -18.66 0.81 -3.57
C THR A 35 -19.61 -0.38 -3.75
N PRO A 36 -20.75 -0.19 -4.43
CA PRO A 36 -21.72 -1.27 -4.63
C PRO A 36 -21.13 -2.39 -5.48
N ASN A 37 -21.52 -3.64 -5.19
CA ASN A 37 -21.10 -4.84 -5.92
C ASN A 37 -19.57 -5.01 -6.02
N LEU A 38 -18.81 -4.43 -5.09
CA LEU A 38 -17.35 -4.55 -5.09
C LEU A 38 -16.89 -6.00 -5.01
N LEU A 39 -17.59 -6.84 -4.23
CA LEU A 39 -17.28 -8.26 -4.14
C LEU A 39 -17.40 -8.94 -5.51
N ASP A 40 -18.50 -8.70 -6.24
CA ASP A 40 -18.72 -9.28 -7.55
C ASP A 40 -17.68 -8.78 -8.56
N ALA A 41 -17.37 -7.48 -8.53
CA ALA A 41 -16.32 -6.89 -9.37
C ALA A 41 -14.93 -7.49 -9.09
N ILE A 42 -14.62 -7.81 -7.83
CA ILE A 42 -13.37 -8.50 -7.46
C ILE A 42 -13.37 -9.93 -8.03
N MET A 43 -14.48 -10.65 -7.90
CA MET A 43 -14.59 -12.02 -8.43
C MET A 43 -14.47 -12.03 -9.95
N ASP A 44 -15.11 -11.08 -10.63
CA ASP A 44 -15.01 -10.88 -12.07
C ASP A 44 -13.57 -10.56 -12.50
N PHE A 45 -12.90 -9.66 -11.79
CA PHE A 45 -11.49 -9.34 -12.02
C PHE A 45 -10.59 -10.57 -11.97
N PHE A 46 -10.72 -11.41 -10.93
CA PHE A 46 -9.91 -12.63 -10.83
C PHE A 46 -10.31 -13.70 -11.86
N GLY A 47 -11.56 -13.72 -12.30
CA GLY A 47 -12.03 -14.59 -13.38
C GLY A 47 -11.51 -14.19 -14.76
N ASP A 48 -11.27 -12.90 -14.98
CA ASP A 48 -10.76 -12.33 -16.24
C ASP A 48 -9.24 -12.40 -16.39
N ILE A 49 -8.51 -12.83 -15.34
CA ILE A 49 -7.06 -13.00 -15.43
C ILE A 49 -6.75 -14.17 -16.37
N SER A 50 -6.19 -13.84 -17.52
CA SER A 50 -5.75 -14.81 -18.53
C SER A 50 -4.32 -14.52 -18.97
N ILE A 51 -3.78 -15.39 -19.82
CA ILE A 51 -2.47 -15.19 -20.44
C ILE A 51 -2.68 -14.28 -21.65
N VAL A 52 -2.23 -13.03 -21.54
CA VAL A 52 -2.40 -12.01 -22.57
C VAL A 52 -1.05 -11.54 -23.10
N ASN A 53 -1.03 -11.02 -24.33
CA ASN A 53 0.17 -10.46 -24.92
C ASN A 53 0.53 -9.12 -24.27
N VAL A 54 1.78 -8.96 -23.87
CA VAL A 54 2.30 -7.70 -23.34
C VAL A 54 2.46 -6.73 -24.52
N PRO A 55 1.84 -5.53 -24.48
CA PRO A 55 1.90 -4.58 -25.60
C PRO A 55 3.34 -4.27 -26.02
N ASN A 56 3.58 -4.25 -27.34
CA ASN A 56 4.88 -3.96 -27.96
C ASN A 56 5.98 -5.00 -27.67
N THR A 57 5.61 -6.22 -27.29
CA THR A 57 6.55 -7.35 -27.12
C THR A 57 5.91 -8.66 -27.57
N ASP A 58 6.73 -9.67 -27.86
CA ASP A 58 6.27 -11.04 -28.14
C ASP A 58 6.07 -11.87 -26.85
N ALA A 59 6.13 -11.23 -25.68
CA ALA A 59 6.01 -11.89 -24.40
C ALA A 59 4.54 -12.04 -23.99
N MET A 60 4.19 -13.22 -23.50
CA MET A 60 2.89 -13.51 -22.90
C MET A 60 3.00 -13.48 -21.38
N PHE A 61 2.05 -12.83 -20.71
CA PHE A 61 2.05 -12.74 -19.25
C PHE A 61 0.62 -12.69 -18.70
N LEU A 62 0.48 -12.90 -17.38
CA LEU A 62 -0.82 -12.85 -16.72
C LEU A 62 -1.33 -11.41 -16.61
N GLY A 63 -2.53 -11.18 -17.11
CA GLY A 63 -3.22 -9.90 -17.01
C GLY A 63 -4.71 -10.03 -17.33
N PRO A 64 -5.50 -9.00 -16.99
CA PRO A 64 -6.91 -8.94 -17.38
C PRO A 64 -7.01 -8.81 -18.91
N GLU A 65 -7.96 -9.53 -19.51
CA GLU A 65 -8.21 -9.50 -20.95
C GLU A 65 -8.78 -8.15 -21.38
N LEU A 66 -9.68 -7.58 -20.56
CA LEU A 66 -10.15 -6.21 -20.70
C LEU A 66 -9.86 -5.40 -19.43
N PRO A 67 -8.70 -4.73 -19.35
CA PRO A 67 -8.38 -3.89 -18.19
C PRO A 67 -9.44 -2.81 -17.87
N LEU A 68 -10.16 -2.33 -18.88
CA LEU A 68 -11.21 -1.32 -18.77
C LEU A 68 -12.49 -1.79 -18.06
N SER A 69 -12.79 -3.10 -18.02
CA SER A 69 -13.99 -3.59 -17.30
C SER A 69 -13.81 -3.58 -15.78
N HIS A 70 -12.57 -3.53 -15.31
CA HIS A 70 -12.22 -3.68 -13.89
C HIS A 70 -11.88 -2.37 -13.18
N ILE A 71 -12.22 -1.23 -13.79
CA ILE A 71 -11.95 0.11 -13.24
C ILE A 71 -12.51 0.27 -11.82
N THR A 72 -13.66 -0.32 -11.51
CA THR A 72 -14.26 -0.30 -10.16
C THR A 72 -13.31 -0.86 -9.10
N VAL A 73 -12.61 -1.95 -9.41
CA VAL A 73 -11.64 -2.57 -8.50
C VAL A 73 -10.44 -1.65 -8.31
N TYR A 74 -9.92 -1.08 -9.41
CA TYR A 74 -8.79 -0.15 -9.34
C TYR A 74 -9.12 1.12 -8.56
N GLN A 75 -10.33 1.66 -8.73
CA GLN A 75 -10.82 2.81 -7.97
C GLN A 75 -10.92 2.49 -6.47
N ALA A 76 -11.46 1.33 -6.10
CA ALA A 76 -11.55 0.92 -4.70
C ALA A 76 -10.15 0.81 -4.06
N VAL A 77 -9.19 0.17 -4.74
CA VAL A 77 -7.80 0.06 -4.26
C VAL A 77 -7.10 1.41 -4.25
N GLY A 78 -7.36 2.28 -5.23
CA GLY A 78 -6.83 3.64 -5.28
C GLY A 78 -7.31 4.50 -4.11
N GLN A 79 -8.61 4.49 -3.83
CA GLN A 79 -9.21 5.17 -2.68
C GLN A 79 -8.66 4.65 -1.36
N PHE A 80 -8.52 3.33 -1.23
CA PHE A 80 -7.86 2.69 -0.09
C PHE A 80 -6.44 3.24 0.10
N SER A 81 -5.64 3.24 -0.97
CA SER A 81 -4.24 3.68 -0.92
C SER A 81 -4.10 5.15 -0.50
N ILE A 82 -4.98 6.02 -0.99
CA ILE A 82 -5.01 7.44 -0.62
C ILE A 82 -5.35 7.61 0.86
N ALA A 83 -6.47 7.02 1.30
CA ALA A 83 -6.92 7.13 2.69
C ALA A 83 -5.90 6.55 3.67
N TRP A 84 -5.28 5.42 3.31
CA TRP A 84 -4.22 4.82 4.10
C TRP A 84 -2.97 5.69 4.17
N SER A 85 -2.57 6.33 3.07
CA SER A 85 -1.44 7.27 3.07
C SER A 85 -1.71 8.47 3.99
N ILE A 86 -2.92 9.03 3.97
CA ILE A 86 -3.32 10.11 4.90
C ILE A 86 -3.18 9.66 6.35
N LEU A 87 -3.63 8.45 6.69
CA LEU A 87 -3.43 7.90 8.03
C LEU A 87 -1.93 7.82 8.37
N GLN A 88 -1.07 7.34 7.46
CA GLN A 88 0.37 7.25 7.72
C GLN A 88 0.99 8.63 8.01
N VAL A 89 0.54 9.70 7.34
CA VAL A 89 0.94 11.08 7.65
C VAL A 89 0.58 11.45 9.09
N VAL A 90 -0.67 11.23 9.49
CA VAL A 90 -1.16 11.52 10.84
C VAL A 90 -0.38 10.71 11.89
N MET A 91 -0.16 9.43 11.62
CA MET A 91 0.59 8.53 12.50
C MET A 91 2.05 8.96 12.64
N LEU A 92 2.67 9.41 11.54
CA LEU A 92 4.03 9.94 11.56
C LEU A 92 4.11 11.20 12.42
N ALA A 93 3.18 12.15 12.25
CA ALA A 93 3.10 13.37 13.05
C ALA A 93 2.93 13.04 14.54
N LEU A 94 2.05 12.11 14.88
CA LEU A 94 1.83 11.69 16.27
C LEU A 94 3.08 11.00 16.86
N ARG A 95 3.82 10.22 16.07
CA ARG A 95 5.11 9.62 16.46
C ARG A 95 6.21 10.66 16.71
N PHE A 96 6.14 11.84 16.09
CA PHE A 96 7.02 12.95 16.41
C PHE A 96 6.70 13.55 17.79
N ILE A 97 5.42 13.74 18.10
CA ILE A 97 4.96 14.29 19.39
C ILE A 97 5.29 13.35 20.56
N VAL A 98 5.04 12.04 20.41
CA VAL A 98 5.16 11.05 21.51
C VAL A 98 6.60 10.54 21.68
N HIS A 99 7.60 11.11 21.00
CA HIS A 99 9.01 10.65 21.05
C HIS A 99 9.17 9.14 20.75
N SER A 100 8.44 8.65 19.75
CA SER A 100 8.58 7.27 19.25
C SER A 100 9.99 6.99 18.72
N SER A 101 10.44 5.74 18.81
CA SER A 101 11.75 5.31 18.31
C SER A 101 11.95 5.65 16.82
N TRP A 102 13.18 6.02 16.45
CA TRP A 102 13.56 6.33 15.07
C TRP A 102 13.35 5.17 14.10
N GLN A 103 13.49 3.93 14.58
CA GLN A 103 13.19 2.74 13.80
C GLN A 103 11.72 2.67 13.35
N LYS A 104 10.78 3.08 14.22
CA LYS A 104 9.36 3.10 13.88
C LYS A 104 8.97 4.30 13.01
N ARG A 105 9.65 5.44 13.17
CA ARG A 105 9.49 6.60 12.29
C ARG A 105 9.93 6.26 10.87
N SER A 106 11.09 5.64 10.70
CA SER A 106 11.58 5.26 9.37
C SER A 106 10.70 4.22 8.68
N GLU A 107 10.13 3.29 9.44
CA GLU A 107 9.14 2.33 8.95
C GLU A 107 7.87 3.04 8.44
N THR A 108 7.31 3.97 9.21
CA THR A 108 6.16 4.78 8.79
C THR A 108 6.49 5.63 7.54
N VAL A 109 7.69 6.20 7.44
CA VAL A 109 8.10 6.96 6.25
C VAL A 109 8.18 6.07 5.01
N GLY A 110 8.80 4.89 5.10
CA GLY A 110 8.85 3.93 3.99
C GLY A 110 7.45 3.54 3.52
N ASN A 111 6.57 3.20 4.47
CA ASN A 111 5.17 2.87 4.17
C ASN A 111 4.44 4.04 3.50
N LEU A 112 4.62 5.26 3.98
CA LEU A 112 4.01 6.45 3.39
C LEU A 112 4.48 6.65 1.94
N VAL A 113 5.78 6.51 1.66
CA VAL A 113 6.31 6.61 0.30
C VAL A 113 5.71 5.54 -0.60
N TYR A 114 5.64 4.29 -0.13
CA TYR A 114 5.04 3.19 -0.88
C TYR A 114 3.57 3.44 -1.20
N TRP A 115 2.73 3.72 -0.19
CA TRP A 115 1.29 3.88 -0.37
C TRP A 115 0.91 5.15 -1.13
N THR A 116 1.71 6.22 -1.02
CA THR A 116 1.54 7.42 -1.84
C THR A 116 1.91 7.13 -3.29
N GLY A 117 3.03 6.47 -3.52
CA GLY A 117 3.46 6.05 -4.85
C GLY A 117 2.43 5.13 -5.50
N ALA A 118 1.95 4.11 -4.77
CA ALA A 118 0.91 3.20 -5.22
C ALA A 118 -0.37 3.94 -5.61
N ALA A 119 -0.84 4.89 -4.79
CA ALA A 119 -2.03 5.69 -5.11
C ALA A 119 -1.88 6.44 -6.44
N VAL A 120 -0.75 7.12 -6.64
CA VAL A 120 -0.46 7.84 -7.90
C VAL A 120 -0.39 6.88 -9.07
N LEU A 121 0.29 5.74 -8.92
CA LEU A 121 0.43 4.76 -9.99
C LEU A 121 -0.90 4.08 -10.35
N ILE A 122 -1.76 3.79 -9.38
CA ILE A 122 -3.10 3.25 -9.65
C ILE A 122 -3.90 4.26 -10.46
N GLN A 123 -3.90 5.53 -10.07
CA GLN A 123 -4.62 6.59 -10.77
C GLN A 123 -4.11 6.76 -12.21
N THR A 124 -2.80 6.92 -12.38
CA THR A 124 -2.21 7.16 -13.71
C THR A 124 -2.21 5.92 -14.59
N PHE A 125 -1.75 4.77 -14.10
CA PHE A 125 -1.56 3.60 -14.95
C PHE A 125 -2.78 2.70 -15.01
N LEU A 126 -3.50 2.46 -13.92
CA LEU A 126 -4.64 1.53 -13.95
C LEU A 126 -5.96 2.21 -14.33
N ILE A 127 -6.21 3.42 -13.83
CA ILE A 127 -7.49 4.12 -14.04
C ILE A 127 -7.47 4.93 -15.35
N GLU A 128 -6.47 5.80 -15.53
CA GLU A 128 -6.44 6.71 -16.68
C GLU A 128 -5.95 6.04 -17.97
N ASN A 129 -4.90 5.21 -17.89
CA ASN A 129 -4.24 4.65 -19.06
C ASN A 129 -4.46 3.14 -19.24
N THR A 130 -5.02 2.44 -18.25
CA THR A 130 -5.23 0.97 -18.25
C THR A 130 -3.99 0.12 -18.61
N GLN A 131 -2.81 0.64 -18.28
CA GLN A 131 -1.52 0.03 -18.52
C GLN A 131 -1.11 -0.91 -17.38
N TRP A 132 -1.72 -2.09 -17.35
CA TRP A 132 -1.49 -3.14 -16.35
C TRP A 132 0.00 -3.49 -16.15
N PHE A 133 0.73 -3.76 -17.24
CA PHE A 133 2.13 -4.19 -17.16
C PHE A 133 3.10 -3.08 -16.74
N ALA A 134 2.85 -1.85 -17.18
CA ALA A 134 3.64 -0.69 -16.76
C ALA A 134 3.44 -0.42 -15.26
N PHE A 135 2.19 -0.52 -14.77
CA PHE A 135 1.88 -0.41 -13.35
C PHE A 135 2.73 -1.38 -12.50
N TRP A 136 2.75 -2.67 -12.83
CA TRP A 136 3.53 -3.66 -12.09
C TRP A 136 5.05 -3.46 -12.19
N SER A 137 5.53 -2.93 -13.30
CA SER A 137 6.96 -2.62 -13.45
C SER A 137 7.36 -1.48 -12.50
N ILE A 138 6.55 -0.41 -12.45
CA ILE A 138 6.86 0.77 -11.65
C ILE A 138 6.55 0.56 -10.16
N ILE A 139 5.55 -0.26 -9.82
CA ILE A 139 5.26 -0.58 -8.40
C ILE A 139 6.45 -1.31 -7.74
N LEU A 140 7.15 -2.17 -8.48
CA LEU A 140 8.38 -2.81 -8.01
C LEU A 140 9.50 -1.79 -7.74
N ILE A 141 9.62 -0.77 -8.60
CA ILE A 141 10.57 0.33 -8.39
C ILE A 141 10.20 1.11 -7.12
N ILE A 142 8.91 1.41 -6.91
CA ILE A 142 8.44 2.13 -5.70
C ILE A 142 8.73 1.33 -4.42
N ILE A 143 8.66 0.00 -4.45
CA ILE A 143 9.10 -0.83 -3.32
C ILE A 143 10.58 -0.54 -3.01
N GLY A 144 11.45 -0.54 -4.02
CA GLY A 144 12.87 -0.18 -3.85
C GLY A 144 13.05 1.23 -3.26
N VAL A 145 12.35 2.23 -3.80
CA VAL A 145 12.39 3.61 -3.31
C VAL A 145 11.93 3.70 -1.85
N SER A 146 10.90 2.95 -1.46
CA SER A 146 10.40 2.93 -0.08
C SER A 146 11.44 2.39 0.91
N LEU A 147 12.22 1.38 0.51
CA LEU A 147 13.29 0.81 1.32
C LEU A 147 14.44 1.82 1.46
N ILE A 148 14.80 2.52 0.39
CA ILE A 148 15.81 3.57 0.41
C ILE A 148 15.38 4.72 1.32
N ALA A 149 14.13 5.17 1.23
CA ALA A 149 13.59 6.22 2.09
C ALA A 149 13.66 5.84 3.58
N ARG A 150 13.28 4.60 3.92
CA ARG A 150 13.42 4.05 5.28
C ARG A 150 14.88 4.05 5.75
N ALA A 151 15.79 3.57 4.89
CA ALA A 151 17.22 3.53 5.22
C ALA A 151 17.80 4.93 5.44
N ALA A 152 17.43 5.91 4.62
CA ALA A 152 17.89 7.29 4.73
C ALA A 152 17.47 7.93 6.06
N VAL A 153 16.21 7.78 6.47
CA VAL A 153 15.73 8.29 7.78
C VAL A 153 16.48 7.61 8.94
N MET A 154 16.74 6.31 8.83
CA MET A 154 17.50 5.59 9.84
C MET A 154 18.96 6.07 9.91
N ALA A 155 19.59 6.36 8.77
CA ALA A 155 20.95 6.88 8.72
C ALA A 155 21.05 8.26 9.36
N ILE A 156 20.13 9.18 9.04
CA ILE A 156 20.08 10.53 9.63
C ILE A 156 19.93 10.44 11.15
N SER A 157 19.13 9.51 11.67
CA SER A 157 18.93 9.36 13.12
C SER A 157 20.15 8.89 13.91
N ARG A 158 21.20 8.41 13.23
CA ARG A 158 22.45 7.92 13.83
C ARG A 158 23.58 8.96 13.81
N ILE A 159 23.38 10.07 13.08
CA ILE A 159 24.30 11.21 13.01
C ILE A 159 23.93 12.19 14.13
#